data_AF-A0A6G3ZKG2-F1
#
_entry.id   AF-A0A6G3ZKG2-F1
#
_cell.length_a   1.000
_cell.length_b   1.000
_cell.length_c   1.000
_cell.angle_alpha   90.00
_cell.angle_beta   90.00
_cell.angle_gamma   90.00
#
_symmetry.space_group_name_H-M   'P 1'
#
loop_
_entity.id
_entity.type
_entity.pdbx_description
1 polymer ?
#
loop_
_entity_poly.entity_id
_entity_poly.type
_entity_poly.pdbx_seq_one_letter_code
_entity_poly.pdbx_strand_id
1 'polypeptide(L)'
;MPSIHTPSSALGLLACLLIVTATIPAAASHPRVKFSNPGYEADAGDIVSIPVELRSTDSATVVVRGYRVWPSTTKTRTYLANASVSDANGDGRATLLLDTHDVTWRARGPDEVNVTVRMASDGPLDAHHYDLYGVVENETGYDRTSESNLDLSKPEAESLKTWVGPSSVEVSAQTLSTSAPPARNVERSSVALRNGTLVFDLRTSGLGGAVESGPNATARFFDVLDGRQANLSVVQTNPGPSHPPKELHLGPNSTRVVADGFNQSYYLAVDLSAVNVTGGPNGELRRGDEYLANFSLRRANSTDSNRTWSVETKFAVGEAVRSTEGDAPAETTAGRTETETTTESSRPTTAEAETEPTDSTTDAQSTATARGGTPDGIVPGFGVGAALVALLAGLAFAGRK
;
A
#
# COMPACT_ATOMS: atom_id res chain seq x y z
N MET A 1 107.18 13.05 -6.29
CA MET A 1 106.82 11.89 -5.45
C MET A 1 105.31 11.81 -5.40
N PRO A 2 104.66 10.80 -6.02
CA PRO A 2 103.22 10.66 -5.99
C PRO A 2 102.79 9.79 -4.79
N SER A 3 101.92 10.33 -3.94
CA SER A 3 101.27 9.59 -2.86
C SER A 3 100.11 8.78 -3.39
N ILE A 4 100.19 7.46 -3.21
CA ILE A 4 99.17 6.48 -3.54
C ILE A 4 98.13 6.49 -2.42
N HIS A 5 96.91 6.95 -2.72
CA HIS A 5 95.75 6.79 -1.86
C HIS A 5 95.02 5.49 -2.23
N THR A 6 94.96 4.55 -1.29
CA THR A 6 94.08 3.37 -1.35
C THR A 6 92.70 3.72 -0.82
N PRO A 7 91.59 3.39 -1.51
CA PRO A 7 90.26 3.46 -0.94
C PRO A 7 89.97 2.22 -0.08
N SER A 8 89.54 2.45 1.15
CA SER A 8 89.04 1.45 2.09
C SER A 8 87.60 1.09 1.73
N SER A 9 87.37 -0.17 1.38
CA SER A 9 86.07 -0.73 1.06
C SER A 9 85.29 -1.01 2.35
N ALA A 10 84.36 -0.12 2.71
CA ALA A 10 83.35 -0.39 3.74
C ALA A 10 82.20 -1.21 3.12
N LEU A 11 82.20 -2.52 3.35
CA LEU A 11 81.10 -3.42 3.04
C LEU A 11 79.92 -3.11 3.99
N GLY A 12 78.99 -2.26 3.54
CA GLY A 12 77.71 -2.07 4.20
C GLY A 12 76.76 -3.21 3.84
N LEU A 13 76.57 -4.15 4.76
CA LEU A 13 75.59 -5.24 4.63
C LEU A 13 74.18 -4.64 4.78
N LEU A 14 73.55 -4.27 3.67
CA LEU A 14 72.15 -3.82 3.64
C LEU A 14 71.24 -5.06 3.71
N ALA A 15 70.78 -5.38 4.92
CA ALA A 15 69.74 -6.39 5.11
C ALA A 15 68.41 -5.84 4.56
N CYS A 16 68.05 -6.21 3.33
CA CYS A 16 66.69 -6.06 2.82
C CYS A 16 65.76 -6.97 3.62
N LEU A 17 65.11 -6.40 4.64
CA LEU A 17 63.96 -7.00 5.30
C LEU A 17 62.78 -6.97 4.32
N LEU A 18 62.62 -8.06 3.56
CA LEU A 18 61.44 -8.31 2.73
C LEU A 18 60.27 -8.60 3.68
N ILE A 19 59.53 -7.57 4.08
CA ILE A 19 58.25 -7.74 4.75
C ILE A 19 57.27 -8.23 3.69
N VAL A 20 57.11 -9.55 3.58
CA VAL A 20 55.98 -10.16 2.89
C VAL A 20 54.77 -9.91 3.78
N THR A 21 54.09 -8.78 3.59
CA THR A 21 52.72 -8.62 4.08
C THR A 21 51.86 -9.59 3.28
N ALA A 22 51.66 -10.79 3.82
CA ALA A 22 50.60 -11.66 3.36
C ALA A 22 49.29 -10.90 3.54
N THR A 23 48.73 -10.38 2.44
CA THR A 23 47.36 -9.89 2.43
C THR A 23 46.48 -11.11 2.65
N ILE A 24 46.09 -11.36 3.90
CA ILE A 24 45.06 -12.35 4.18
C ILE A 24 43.81 -11.81 3.49
N PRO A 25 43.26 -12.48 2.45
CA PRO A 25 42.01 -12.04 1.86
C PRO A 25 40.99 -12.01 3.00
N ALA A 26 40.36 -10.85 3.22
CA ALA A 26 39.25 -10.77 4.15
C ALA A 26 38.27 -11.86 3.75
N ALA A 27 37.89 -12.73 4.70
CA ALA A 27 36.93 -13.79 4.45
C ALA A 27 35.73 -13.17 3.74
N ALA A 28 35.42 -13.64 2.52
CA ALA A 28 34.32 -13.11 1.74
C ALA A 28 33.07 -13.14 2.64
N SER A 29 32.50 -11.98 2.92
CA SER A 29 31.31 -11.89 3.74
C SER A 29 30.19 -12.62 3.01
N HIS A 30 29.47 -13.47 3.73
CA HIS A 30 28.39 -14.26 3.12
C HIS A 30 27.30 -13.31 2.61
N PRO A 31 26.71 -13.57 1.43
CA PRO A 31 25.60 -12.78 0.91
C PRO A 31 24.44 -12.81 1.91
N ARG A 32 23.80 -11.66 2.15
CA ARG A 32 22.66 -11.55 3.07
C ARG A 32 21.70 -10.47 2.58
N VAL A 33 20.41 -10.70 2.81
CA VAL A 33 19.37 -9.67 2.73
C VAL A 33 18.80 -9.43 4.12
N LYS A 34 18.43 -8.19 4.42
CA LYS A 34 17.80 -7.81 5.68
C LYS A 34 16.62 -6.88 5.43
N PHE A 35 15.45 -7.19 5.99
CA PHE A 35 14.35 -6.22 6.03
C PHE A 35 14.73 -5.04 6.95
N SER A 36 14.41 -3.83 6.52
CA SER A 36 14.72 -2.64 7.32
C SER A 36 13.84 -2.56 8.56
N ASN A 37 12.61 -3.10 8.49
CA ASN A 37 11.67 -3.16 9.61
C ASN A 37 11.34 -4.62 9.98
N PRO A 38 11.02 -4.89 11.25
CA PRO A 38 10.56 -6.22 11.69
C PRO A 38 9.14 -6.53 11.18
N GLY A 39 8.34 -5.51 10.90
CA GLY A 39 7.00 -5.63 10.34
C GLY A 39 6.62 -4.41 9.51
N TYR A 40 5.67 -4.60 8.62
CA TYR A 40 5.09 -3.56 7.77
C TYR A 40 3.59 -3.55 7.97
N GLU A 41 3.01 -2.37 8.07
CA GLU A 41 1.58 -2.17 8.20
C GLU A 41 1.09 -1.34 7.01
N ALA A 42 -0.06 -1.73 6.47
CA ALA A 42 -0.76 -0.98 5.43
C ALA A 42 -2.23 -1.40 5.42
N ASP A 43 -3.06 -0.70 4.64
CA ASP A 43 -4.43 -1.12 4.39
C ASP A 43 -4.53 -1.91 3.09
N ALA A 44 -5.44 -2.89 3.06
CA ALA A 44 -5.72 -3.66 1.86
C ALA A 44 -6.23 -2.75 0.74
N GLY A 45 -5.56 -2.80 -0.42
CA GLY A 45 -5.79 -1.93 -1.57
C GLY A 45 -4.77 -0.79 -1.72
N ASP A 46 -3.88 -0.58 -0.74
CA ASP A 46 -2.79 0.40 -0.82
C ASP A 46 -1.48 -0.20 -1.38
N ILE A 47 -0.48 0.68 -1.56
CA ILE A 47 0.87 0.30 -1.99
C ILE A 47 1.79 0.23 -0.77
N VAL A 48 2.36 -0.95 -0.52
CA VAL A 48 3.27 -1.22 0.58
C VAL A 48 4.70 -1.00 0.14
N SER A 49 5.48 -0.21 0.90
CA SER A 49 6.91 -0.01 0.67
C SER A 49 7.73 -0.93 1.57
N ILE A 50 8.49 -1.85 0.97
CA ILE A 50 9.30 -2.88 1.64
C ILE A 50 10.79 -2.62 1.33
N PRO A 51 11.47 -1.76 2.12
CA PRO A 51 12.90 -1.54 2.01
C PRO A 51 13.73 -2.71 2.53
N VAL A 52 14.71 -3.15 1.72
CA VAL A 52 15.67 -4.20 2.06
C VAL A 52 17.11 -3.69 1.94
N GLU A 53 17.98 -4.15 2.82
CA GLU A 53 19.42 -3.99 2.73
C GLU A 53 20.05 -5.25 2.14
N LEU A 54 20.92 -5.08 1.15
CA LEU A 54 21.70 -6.13 0.51
C LEU A 54 23.16 -6.03 0.98
N ARG A 55 23.73 -7.14 1.45
CA ARG A 55 25.11 -7.19 1.96
C ARG A 55 25.88 -8.28 1.26
N SER A 56 26.98 -7.91 0.60
CA SER A 56 27.81 -8.85 -0.17
C SER A 56 27.03 -9.58 -1.27
N THR A 57 25.99 -8.93 -1.79
CA THR A 57 25.16 -9.37 -2.92
C THR A 57 24.51 -8.14 -3.55
N ASP A 58 24.28 -8.21 -4.84
CA ASP A 58 23.54 -7.17 -5.59
C ASP A 58 22.09 -7.58 -5.85
N SER A 59 21.70 -8.79 -5.43
CA SER A 59 20.33 -9.29 -5.59
C SER A 59 19.87 -10.15 -4.42
N ALA A 60 18.56 -10.19 -4.23
CA ALA A 60 17.89 -11.08 -3.27
C ALA A 60 16.47 -11.39 -3.75
N THR A 61 15.85 -12.41 -3.16
CA THR A 61 14.43 -12.72 -3.37
C THR A 61 13.65 -12.49 -2.08
N VAL A 62 12.60 -11.67 -2.18
CA VAL A 62 11.59 -11.50 -1.14
C VAL A 62 10.43 -12.44 -1.45
N VAL A 63 10.11 -13.32 -0.51
CA VAL A 63 8.96 -14.24 -0.59
C VAL A 63 7.86 -13.69 0.30
N VAL A 64 6.66 -13.52 -0.27
CA VAL A 64 5.46 -13.13 0.48
C VAL A 64 4.49 -14.29 0.53
N ARG A 65 3.96 -14.58 1.71
CA ARG A 65 3.05 -15.70 1.92
C ARG A 65 1.86 -15.32 2.79
N GLY A 66 0.67 -15.42 2.21
CA GLY A 66 -0.60 -15.28 2.92
C GLY A 66 -1.25 -16.63 3.19
N TYR A 67 -1.86 -16.76 4.37
CA TYR A 67 -2.70 -17.90 4.72
C TYR A 67 -4.09 -17.39 5.08
N ARG A 68 -5.15 -18.09 4.70
CA ARG A 68 -6.49 -17.91 5.23
C ARG A 68 -6.84 -19.11 6.10
N VAL A 69 -7.28 -18.82 7.32
CA VAL A 69 -7.87 -19.84 8.20
C VAL A 69 -9.37 -19.87 7.91
N TRP A 70 -9.85 -20.96 7.32
CA TRP A 70 -11.29 -21.20 7.20
C TRP A 70 -11.82 -21.73 8.54
N PRO A 71 -13.12 -21.65 8.87
CA PRO A 71 -13.68 -22.27 10.09
C PRO A 71 -13.40 -23.77 10.26
N SER A 72 -12.90 -24.47 9.22
CA SER A 72 -12.21 -25.75 9.39
C SER A 72 -10.71 -25.49 9.56
N THR A 73 -10.10 -26.07 10.58
CA THR A 73 -8.68 -25.99 11.02
C THR A 73 -7.57 -26.15 9.95
N THR A 74 -7.90 -26.25 8.67
CA THR A 74 -6.99 -26.23 7.52
C THR A 74 -6.64 -24.80 7.12
N LYS A 75 -5.36 -24.44 7.25
CA LYS A 75 -4.82 -23.21 6.64
C LYS A 75 -4.70 -23.40 5.13
N THR A 76 -5.46 -22.65 4.35
CA THR A 76 -5.30 -22.61 2.90
C THR A 76 -4.43 -21.41 2.53
N ARG A 77 -3.39 -21.62 1.72
CA ARG A 77 -2.57 -20.52 1.21
C ARG A 77 -3.40 -19.69 0.24
N THR A 78 -3.49 -18.39 0.48
CA THR A 78 -4.26 -17.47 -0.39
C THR A 78 -3.38 -16.66 -1.31
N TYR A 79 -2.10 -16.50 -0.96
CA TYR A 79 -1.14 -15.78 -1.79
C TYR A 79 0.27 -16.33 -1.58
N LEU A 80 0.99 -16.51 -2.67
CA LEU A 80 2.42 -16.82 -2.66
C LEU A 80 3.11 -16.22 -3.88
N ALA A 81 4.02 -15.28 -3.64
CA ALA A 81 4.85 -14.68 -4.66
C ALA A 81 6.32 -14.65 -4.24
N ASN A 82 7.20 -14.77 -5.23
CA ASN A 82 8.63 -14.56 -5.10
C ASN A 82 8.98 -13.33 -5.93
N ALA A 83 9.45 -12.26 -5.29
CA ALA A 83 9.91 -11.05 -5.93
C ALA A 83 11.45 -10.98 -5.82
N SER A 84 12.14 -11.24 -6.92
CA SER A 84 13.59 -11.11 -7.01
C SER A 84 13.95 -9.66 -7.34
N VAL A 85 14.71 -9.01 -6.47
CA VAL A 85 15.14 -7.61 -6.60
C VAL A 85 16.64 -7.56 -6.90
N SER A 86 17.04 -6.61 -7.75
CA SER A 86 18.44 -6.27 -8.04
C SER A 86 18.69 -4.80 -7.72
N ASP A 87 19.74 -4.52 -6.94
CA ASP A 87 20.26 -3.17 -6.72
C ASP A 87 21.08 -2.76 -7.94
N ALA A 88 20.50 -1.91 -8.79
CA ALA A 88 21.13 -1.48 -10.02
C ALA A 88 22.12 -0.32 -9.80
N ASN A 89 22.04 0.34 -8.64
CA ASN A 89 22.79 1.57 -8.36
C ASN A 89 23.99 1.34 -7.43
N GLY A 90 24.05 0.18 -6.77
CA GLY A 90 25.17 -0.28 -5.94
C GLY A 90 25.24 0.37 -4.56
N ASP A 91 24.14 0.94 -4.06
CA ASP A 91 24.08 1.53 -2.71
C ASP A 91 23.82 0.48 -1.60
N GLY A 92 23.67 -0.79 -1.98
CA GLY A 92 23.37 -1.90 -1.09
C GLY A 92 21.95 -1.87 -0.55
N ARG A 93 21.03 -1.15 -1.21
CA ARG A 93 19.63 -1.01 -0.79
C ARG A 93 18.72 -1.19 -1.98
N ALA A 94 17.53 -1.72 -1.71
CA ALA A 94 16.45 -1.69 -2.68
C ALA A 94 15.12 -1.49 -1.95
N THR A 95 14.16 -0.85 -2.62
CA THR A 95 12.80 -0.69 -2.07
C THR A 95 11.79 -1.32 -3.02
N LEU A 96 11.19 -2.42 -2.59
CA LEU A 96 10.08 -3.04 -3.32
C LEU A 96 8.78 -2.32 -2.97
N LEU A 97 7.95 -2.07 -3.97
CA LEU A 97 6.59 -1.57 -3.82
C LEU A 97 5.63 -2.68 -4.23
N LEU A 98 4.84 -3.18 -3.29
CA LEU A 98 3.76 -4.13 -3.52
C LEU A 98 2.46 -3.36 -3.61
N ASP A 99 1.84 -3.34 -4.78
CA ASP A 99 0.47 -2.89 -4.94
C ASP A 99 -0.47 -4.01 -4.48
N THR A 100 -1.16 -3.81 -3.36
CA THR A 100 -2.06 -4.82 -2.80
C THR A 100 -3.43 -4.87 -3.50
N HIS A 101 -3.72 -3.90 -4.37
CA HIS A 101 -4.94 -3.87 -5.18
C HIS A 101 -4.82 -4.81 -6.39
N ASP A 102 -3.80 -4.60 -7.22
CA ASP A 102 -3.57 -5.40 -8.44
C ASP A 102 -2.61 -6.57 -8.21
N VAL A 103 -2.02 -6.64 -7.01
CA VAL A 103 -1.07 -7.68 -6.62
C VAL A 103 0.18 -7.66 -7.51
N THR A 104 0.56 -6.46 -7.92
CA THR A 104 1.73 -6.19 -8.76
C THR A 104 2.91 -5.71 -7.91
N TRP A 105 4.12 -5.92 -8.42
CA TRP A 105 5.33 -5.42 -7.78
C TRP A 105 6.10 -4.53 -8.72
N ARG A 106 6.78 -3.56 -8.13
CA ARG A 106 7.75 -2.70 -8.80
C ARG A 106 8.86 -2.34 -7.82
N ALA A 107 10.01 -1.94 -8.34
CA ALA A 107 11.05 -1.35 -7.51
C ALA A 107 10.96 0.18 -7.56
N ARG A 108 11.38 0.86 -6.49
CA ARG A 108 11.47 2.32 -6.47
C ARG A 108 12.85 2.73 -6.99
N GLY A 109 12.87 3.71 -7.91
CA GLY A 109 14.13 4.26 -8.42
C GLY A 109 14.71 3.41 -9.56
N PRO A 110 16.05 3.29 -9.66
CA PRO A 110 16.71 2.57 -10.76
C PRO A 110 16.75 1.05 -10.57
N ASP A 111 16.38 0.55 -9.39
CA ASP A 111 16.41 -0.88 -9.08
C ASP A 111 15.41 -1.67 -9.93
N GLU A 112 15.62 -2.98 -10.03
CA GLU A 112 14.77 -3.85 -10.84
C GLU A 112 14.09 -4.91 -9.97
N VAL A 113 12.87 -5.30 -10.33
CA VAL A 113 12.16 -6.42 -9.71
C VAL A 113 11.61 -7.37 -10.76
N ASN A 114 11.82 -8.67 -10.57
CA ASN A 114 11.22 -9.74 -11.33
C ASN A 114 10.36 -10.60 -10.41
N VAL A 115 9.11 -10.85 -10.79
CA VAL A 115 8.14 -11.54 -9.92
C VAL A 115 7.70 -12.85 -10.54
N THR A 116 7.70 -13.89 -9.73
CA THR A 116 6.98 -15.14 -10.03
C THR A 116 5.87 -15.33 -9.00
N VAL A 117 4.61 -15.15 -9.44
CA VAL A 117 3.44 -15.47 -8.63
C VAL A 117 3.13 -16.95 -8.78
N ARG A 118 3.12 -17.69 -7.65
CA ARG A 118 2.86 -19.13 -7.62
C ARG A 118 1.41 -19.45 -7.25
N MET A 119 0.82 -18.61 -6.40
CA MET A 119 -0.60 -18.64 -6.05
C MET A 119 -1.10 -17.19 -6.04
N ALA A 120 -1.95 -16.87 -7.01
CA ALA A 120 -2.58 -15.57 -7.11
C ALA A 120 -3.88 -15.54 -6.28
N SER A 121 -4.20 -14.37 -5.74
CA SER A 121 -5.55 -14.07 -5.30
C SER A 121 -6.42 -13.70 -6.52
N ASP A 122 -7.70 -14.06 -6.47
CA ASP A 122 -8.67 -13.58 -7.45
C ASP A 122 -9.06 -12.13 -7.11
N GLY A 123 -8.14 -11.19 -7.32
CA GLY A 123 -8.31 -9.76 -7.01
C GLY A 123 -7.38 -9.25 -5.90
N PRO A 124 -7.72 -8.12 -5.26
CA PRO A 124 -6.91 -7.51 -4.21
C PRO A 124 -6.54 -8.46 -3.07
N LEU A 125 -5.38 -8.23 -2.46
CA LEU A 125 -5.00 -8.90 -1.23
C LEU A 125 -5.99 -8.53 -0.11
N ASP A 126 -6.42 -9.53 0.64
CA ASP A 126 -7.32 -9.31 1.77
C ASP A 126 -6.58 -8.69 2.96
N ALA A 127 -7.33 -7.94 3.77
CA ALA A 127 -6.89 -7.56 5.11
C ALA A 127 -6.57 -8.82 5.94
N HIS A 128 -5.28 -9.09 6.15
CA HIS A 128 -4.75 -10.28 6.82
C HIS A 128 -3.25 -10.09 7.16
N HIS A 129 -2.72 -10.99 7.97
CA HIS A 129 -1.28 -11.17 8.20
C HIS A 129 -0.61 -11.98 7.06
N TYR A 130 0.54 -11.49 6.60
CA TYR A 130 1.38 -12.12 5.58
C TYR A 130 2.81 -12.26 6.09
N ASP A 131 3.39 -13.45 5.91
CA ASP A 131 4.79 -13.67 6.24
C ASP A 131 5.70 -13.16 5.10
N LEU A 132 6.81 -12.50 5.46
CA LEU A 132 7.84 -12.05 4.53
C LEU A 132 9.17 -12.75 4.82
N TYR A 133 9.82 -13.29 3.79
CA TYR A 133 11.12 -13.94 3.92
C TYR A 133 12.13 -13.38 2.91
N GLY A 134 13.31 -13.02 3.40
CA GLY A 134 14.44 -12.64 2.57
C GLY A 134 15.33 -13.84 2.30
N VAL A 135 15.55 -14.13 1.02
CA VAL A 135 16.34 -15.27 0.54
C VAL A 135 17.44 -14.76 -0.38
N VAL A 136 18.64 -15.27 -0.22
CA VAL A 136 19.77 -15.05 -1.14
C VAL A 136 20.25 -16.40 -1.67
N GLU A 137 20.71 -16.40 -2.92
CA GLU A 137 21.40 -17.55 -3.48
C GLU A 137 22.81 -17.64 -2.90
N ASN A 138 23.25 -18.85 -2.57
CA ASN A 138 24.60 -19.15 -2.10
C ASN A 138 25.16 -20.36 -2.87
N GLU A 139 26.43 -20.70 -2.63
CA GLU A 139 27.12 -21.80 -3.32
C GLU A 139 26.45 -23.19 -3.14
N THR A 140 25.61 -23.34 -2.12
CA THR A 140 24.95 -24.60 -1.75
C THR A 140 23.44 -24.62 -2.01
N GLY A 141 22.85 -23.53 -2.53
CA GLY A 141 21.42 -23.36 -2.71
C GLY A 141 20.90 -22.00 -2.23
N TYR A 142 19.82 -22.01 -1.44
CA TYR A 142 19.13 -20.80 -1.00
C TYR A 142 19.14 -20.69 0.53
N ASP A 143 19.67 -19.59 1.04
CA ASP A 143 19.64 -19.28 2.47
C ASP A 143 18.55 -18.26 2.79
N ARG A 144 17.65 -18.63 3.69
CA ARG A 144 16.74 -17.69 4.34
C ARG A 144 17.54 -16.91 5.36
N THR A 145 17.75 -15.62 5.10
CA THR A 145 18.64 -14.77 5.91
C THR A 145 17.89 -13.71 6.71
N SER A 146 16.60 -13.48 6.42
CA SER A 146 15.76 -12.52 7.14
C SER A 146 14.28 -12.91 7.12
N GLU A 147 13.55 -12.48 8.16
CA GLU A 147 12.13 -12.70 8.35
C GLU A 147 11.48 -11.38 8.77
N SER A 148 10.27 -11.13 8.28
CA SER A 148 9.43 -10.00 8.65
C SER A 148 7.95 -10.38 8.42
N ASN A 149 7.04 -9.46 8.67
CA ASN A 149 5.62 -9.61 8.40
C ASN A 149 5.06 -8.40 7.67
N LEU A 150 3.93 -8.60 7.00
CA LEU A 150 3.08 -7.56 6.46
C LEU A 150 1.68 -7.78 7.01
N ASP A 151 1.21 -6.82 7.80
CA ASP A 151 -0.15 -6.78 8.31
C ASP A 151 -0.99 -5.82 7.47
N LEU A 152 -1.97 -6.39 6.76
CA LEU A 152 -2.95 -5.63 6.00
C LEU A 152 -4.21 -5.41 6.84
N SER A 153 -4.49 -4.16 7.15
CA SER A 153 -5.73 -3.71 7.77
C SER A 153 -6.85 -3.54 6.73
N LYS A 154 -8.08 -3.37 7.21
CA LYS A 154 -9.22 -3.16 6.31
C LYS A 154 -9.18 -1.73 5.78
N PRO A 155 -9.63 -1.49 4.55
CA PRO A 155 -9.73 -0.13 4.04
C PRO A 155 -10.78 0.64 4.82
N GLU A 156 -10.51 1.91 5.07
CA GLU A 156 -11.40 2.79 5.83
C GLU A 156 -11.56 4.14 5.13
N ALA A 157 -12.78 4.68 5.22
CA ALA A 157 -13.06 6.06 4.84
C ALA A 157 -12.97 6.91 6.11
N GLU A 158 -12.00 7.82 6.16
CA GLU A 158 -11.66 8.57 7.38
C GLU A 158 -12.37 9.92 7.42
N SER A 159 -12.27 10.71 6.35
CA SER A 159 -12.97 12.00 6.29
C SER A 159 -13.26 12.47 4.87
N LEU A 160 -14.32 13.28 4.75
CA LEU A 160 -14.69 13.99 3.53
C LEU A 160 -14.98 15.44 3.88
N LYS A 161 -14.23 16.36 3.29
CA LYS A 161 -14.34 17.81 3.56
C LYS A 161 -14.53 18.56 2.25
N THR A 162 -15.09 19.77 2.34
CA THR A 162 -15.31 20.65 1.19
C THR A 162 -14.45 21.90 1.28
N TRP A 163 -13.92 22.29 0.12
CA TRP A 163 -13.28 23.56 -0.13
C TRP A 163 -13.89 24.19 -1.37
N VAL A 164 -13.82 25.51 -1.49
CA VAL A 164 -14.41 26.22 -2.63
C VAL A 164 -13.39 27.20 -3.19
N GLY A 165 -13.43 27.38 -4.51
CA GLY A 165 -12.60 28.34 -5.21
C GLY A 165 -13.29 28.91 -6.46
N PRO A 166 -12.69 29.92 -7.10
CA PRO A 166 -13.18 30.44 -8.38
C PRO A 166 -13.10 29.37 -9.49
N SER A 167 -13.81 29.57 -10.61
CA SER A 167 -13.81 28.64 -11.76
C SER A 167 -12.45 28.43 -12.41
N SER A 168 -11.50 29.35 -12.20
CA SER A 168 -10.16 29.28 -12.78
C SER A 168 -9.14 28.57 -11.90
N VAL A 169 -9.56 27.92 -10.79
CA VAL A 169 -8.62 27.20 -9.94
C VAL A 169 -8.09 25.97 -10.67
N GLU A 170 -6.80 25.99 -10.99
CA GLU A 170 -6.08 24.77 -11.33
C GLU A 170 -5.76 23.98 -10.05
N VAL A 171 -6.36 22.80 -9.92
CA VAL A 171 -6.02 21.86 -8.86
C VAL A 171 -4.98 20.86 -9.41
N SER A 172 -3.75 20.95 -8.91
CA SER A 172 -2.64 20.10 -9.31
C SER A 172 -1.93 19.48 -8.10
N ALA A 173 -1.23 18.37 -8.28
CA ALA A 173 -0.43 17.74 -7.21
C ALA A 173 0.59 18.71 -6.58
N GLN A 174 1.11 19.65 -7.38
CA GLN A 174 2.09 20.65 -6.92
C GLN A 174 1.44 21.72 -6.04
N THR A 175 0.20 22.13 -6.32
CA THR A 175 -0.51 23.12 -5.51
C THR A 175 -1.08 22.51 -4.21
N LEU A 176 -1.22 21.19 -4.17
CA LEU A 176 -1.86 20.40 -3.11
C LEU A 176 -0.92 19.85 -2.03
N SER A 177 0.36 20.25 -2.01
CA SER A 177 1.35 19.71 -1.07
C SER A 177 0.92 19.91 0.39
N THR A 178 0.47 18.82 1.02
CA THR A 178 0.35 18.38 2.43
C THR A 178 0.18 19.35 3.61
N SER A 179 0.36 20.66 3.47
CA SER A 179 0.00 21.67 4.47
C SER A 179 -1.04 22.61 3.86
N ALA A 180 -2.21 22.72 4.49
CA ALA A 180 -3.36 23.52 4.06
C ALA A 180 -3.02 24.91 3.46
N PRO A 181 -3.85 25.47 2.56
CA PRO A 181 -4.93 24.89 1.76
C PRO A 181 -4.48 24.40 0.36
N PRO A 182 -5.30 23.56 -0.31
CA PRO A 182 -4.99 22.85 -1.56
C PRO A 182 -4.58 23.69 -2.80
N ALA A 183 -4.71 25.00 -2.72
CA ALA A 183 -4.18 26.01 -3.65
C ALA A 183 -4.29 27.38 -2.95
N ARG A 184 -3.54 28.39 -3.41
CA ARG A 184 -3.63 29.76 -2.84
C ARG A 184 -5.00 30.43 -2.98
N ASN A 185 -5.91 29.85 -3.79
CA ASN A 185 -7.20 30.43 -4.15
C ASN A 185 -8.39 29.55 -3.75
N VAL A 186 -8.20 28.60 -2.83
CA VAL A 186 -9.30 27.77 -2.29
C VAL A 186 -9.42 27.97 -0.79
N GLU A 187 -10.65 28.09 -0.31
CA GLU A 187 -10.96 28.33 1.09
C GLU A 187 -11.91 27.25 1.61
N ARG A 188 -11.78 26.90 2.90
CA ARG A 188 -12.69 25.94 3.53
C ARG A 188 -14.06 26.61 3.64
N SER A 189 -15.05 26.03 3.01
CA SER A 189 -16.40 26.58 3.01
C SER A 189 -17.41 25.48 2.71
N SER A 190 -18.53 25.52 3.42
CA SER A 190 -19.72 24.73 3.10
C SER A 190 -20.62 25.40 2.07
N VAL A 191 -20.22 26.54 1.48
CA VAL A 191 -21.01 27.25 0.45
C VAL A 191 -20.23 27.31 -0.85
N ALA A 192 -20.65 26.51 -1.83
CA ALA A 192 -20.06 26.44 -3.15
C ALA A 192 -20.70 27.45 -4.12
N LEU A 193 -19.88 28.14 -4.90
CA LEU A 193 -20.39 29.07 -5.92
C LEU A 193 -20.89 28.28 -7.13
N ARG A 194 -22.07 28.61 -7.65
CA ARG A 194 -22.70 27.90 -8.79
C ARG A 194 -21.78 27.72 -10.00
N ASN A 195 -20.97 28.73 -10.30
CA ASN A 195 -20.01 28.72 -11.41
C ASN A 195 -18.57 28.67 -10.89
N GLY A 196 -18.34 28.08 -9.72
CA GLY A 196 -17.03 27.93 -9.12
C GLY A 196 -16.57 26.48 -9.11
N THR A 197 -15.40 26.27 -8.50
CA THR A 197 -14.86 24.94 -8.27
C THR A 197 -15.16 24.51 -6.84
N LEU A 198 -15.80 23.36 -6.69
CA LEU A 198 -15.96 22.65 -5.41
C LEU A 198 -14.86 21.60 -5.32
N VAL A 199 -14.08 21.59 -4.25
CA VAL A 199 -13.06 20.56 -4.02
C VAL A 199 -13.51 19.67 -2.86
N PHE A 200 -13.66 18.38 -3.13
CA PHE A 200 -13.74 17.38 -2.06
C PHE A 200 -12.33 16.96 -1.65
N ASP A 201 -12.00 17.10 -0.37
CA ASP A 201 -10.81 16.56 0.28
C ASP A 201 -11.21 15.26 0.97
N LEU A 202 -10.90 14.15 0.31
CA LEU A 202 -11.20 12.79 0.75
C LEU A 202 -9.95 12.16 1.37
N ARG A 203 -10.06 11.72 2.62
CA ARG A 203 -9.06 10.91 3.31
C ARG A 203 -9.58 9.50 3.46
N THR A 204 -8.89 8.55 2.83
CA THR A 204 -9.32 7.15 2.81
C THR A 204 -8.16 6.23 2.45
N SER A 205 -8.11 5.08 3.10
CA SER A 205 -7.15 4.02 2.81
C SER A 205 -7.72 2.96 1.88
N GLY A 206 -6.83 2.13 1.32
CA GLY A 206 -7.17 1.05 0.39
C GLY A 206 -7.51 1.47 -1.04
N LEU A 207 -7.30 2.74 -1.38
CA LEU A 207 -7.40 3.23 -2.76
C LEU A 207 -6.03 3.46 -3.41
N GLY A 208 -4.93 3.41 -2.65
CA GLY A 208 -3.62 3.87 -3.11
C GLY A 208 -3.08 3.09 -4.30
N GLY A 209 -3.37 1.80 -4.40
CA GLY A 209 -3.04 0.97 -5.56
C GLY A 209 -3.94 1.25 -6.76
N ALA A 210 -5.26 1.32 -6.53
CA ALA A 210 -6.24 1.53 -7.59
C ALA A 210 -6.16 2.94 -8.22
N VAL A 211 -5.91 3.96 -7.41
CA VAL A 211 -5.91 5.38 -7.79
C VAL A 211 -4.54 5.99 -7.54
N GLU A 212 -3.56 5.53 -8.32
CA GLU A 212 -2.20 6.05 -8.24
C GLU A 212 -2.11 7.53 -8.67
N SER A 213 -1.22 8.28 -8.00
CA SER A 213 -0.82 9.62 -8.39
C SER A 213 -0.29 9.66 -9.82
N GLY A 214 -0.81 10.57 -10.65
CA GLY A 214 -0.34 10.76 -12.02
C GLY A 214 -1.37 11.39 -12.94
N PRO A 215 -1.07 11.52 -14.25
CA PRO A 215 -1.98 12.12 -15.22
C PRO A 215 -3.29 11.34 -15.41
N ASN A 216 -3.29 10.04 -15.08
CA ASN A 216 -4.46 9.17 -15.24
C ASN A 216 -5.28 9.01 -13.94
N ALA A 217 -4.94 9.72 -12.86
CA ALA A 217 -5.60 9.58 -11.57
C ALA A 217 -7.12 9.81 -11.66
N THR A 218 -7.56 10.74 -12.51
CA THR A 218 -8.99 11.02 -12.73
C THR A 218 -9.71 9.83 -13.36
N ALA A 219 -9.17 9.27 -14.45
CA ALA A 219 -9.78 8.10 -15.10
C ALA A 219 -9.83 6.90 -14.14
N ARG A 220 -8.72 6.60 -13.48
CA ARG A 220 -8.63 5.49 -12.50
C ARG A 220 -9.61 5.63 -11.35
N PHE A 221 -9.79 6.84 -10.80
CA PHE A 221 -10.76 7.07 -9.73
C PHE A 221 -12.19 6.74 -10.18
N PHE A 222 -12.60 7.17 -11.38
CA PHE A 222 -13.92 6.83 -11.91
C PHE A 222 -14.05 5.35 -12.30
N ASP A 223 -12.98 4.70 -12.76
CA ASP A 223 -12.96 3.25 -12.99
C ASP A 223 -13.23 2.47 -11.68
N VAL A 224 -12.70 2.94 -10.54
CA VAL A 224 -12.96 2.36 -9.21
C VAL A 224 -14.43 2.51 -8.79
N LEU A 225 -15.04 3.66 -9.10
CA LEU A 225 -16.48 3.88 -8.86
C LEU A 225 -17.34 2.96 -9.73
N ASP A 226 -17.03 2.85 -11.02
CA ASP A 226 -17.76 1.99 -11.97
C ASP A 226 -17.59 0.49 -11.66
N GLY A 227 -16.40 0.10 -11.17
CA GLY A 227 -16.08 -1.24 -10.67
C GLY A 227 -16.80 -1.62 -9.37
N ARG A 228 -17.57 -0.70 -8.76
CA ARG A 228 -18.33 -0.90 -7.51
C ARG A 228 -17.45 -1.26 -6.31
N GLN A 229 -16.20 -0.82 -6.33
CA GLN A 229 -15.29 -0.91 -5.19
C GLN A 229 -15.48 0.29 -4.26
N ALA A 230 -15.80 1.45 -4.83
CA ALA A 230 -16.23 2.63 -4.10
C ALA A 230 -17.53 3.20 -4.70
N ASN A 231 -18.17 4.10 -3.99
CA ASN A 231 -19.31 4.87 -4.48
C ASN A 231 -19.21 6.32 -3.97
N LEU A 232 -19.49 7.28 -4.83
CA LEU A 232 -19.60 8.69 -4.49
C LEU A 232 -20.94 9.20 -5.00
N SER A 233 -21.78 9.66 -4.08
CA SER A 233 -23.09 10.23 -4.40
C SER A 233 -23.19 11.64 -3.87
N VAL A 234 -23.83 12.52 -4.62
CA VAL A 234 -24.08 13.91 -4.22
C VAL A 234 -25.54 14.23 -4.49
N VAL A 235 -26.35 14.28 -3.42
CA VAL A 235 -27.82 14.33 -3.51
C VAL A 235 -28.35 15.52 -2.70
N GLN A 236 -29.35 16.21 -3.26
CA GLN A 236 -30.00 17.35 -2.61
C GLN A 236 -30.75 16.92 -1.34
N THR A 237 -30.51 17.60 -0.23
CA THR A 237 -31.18 17.33 1.06
C THR A 237 -32.42 18.18 1.31
N ASN A 238 -32.60 19.26 0.58
CA ASN A 238 -33.72 20.20 0.74
C ASN A 238 -34.53 20.40 -0.56
N PRO A 239 -35.01 19.33 -1.23
CA PRO A 239 -35.83 19.50 -2.43
C PRO A 239 -37.10 20.29 -2.12
N GLY A 240 -37.51 21.14 -3.07
CA GLY A 240 -38.77 21.85 -2.97
C GLY A 240 -39.98 20.90 -2.96
N PRO A 241 -41.17 21.37 -2.52
CA PRO A 241 -42.39 20.56 -2.50
C PRO A 241 -42.67 19.91 -3.86
N SER A 242 -43.01 18.62 -3.84
CA SER A 242 -43.38 17.85 -5.04
C SER A 242 -42.29 17.72 -6.11
N HIS A 243 -41.03 17.99 -5.78
CA HIS A 243 -39.90 17.73 -6.67
C HIS A 243 -39.04 16.59 -6.13
N PRO A 244 -38.56 15.66 -6.98
CA PRO A 244 -37.53 14.72 -6.55
C PRO A 244 -36.24 15.48 -6.21
N PRO A 245 -35.40 14.95 -5.29
CA PRO A 245 -34.06 15.47 -5.06
C PRO A 245 -33.27 15.62 -6.36
N LYS A 246 -32.45 16.67 -6.45
CA LYS A 246 -31.44 16.77 -7.49
C LYS A 246 -30.26 15.86 -7.14
N GLU A 247 -29.63 15.32 -8.18
CA GLU A 247 -28.41 14.52 -8.07
C GLU A 247 -27.34 15.13 -8.97
N LEU A 248 -26.13 15.28 -8.43
CA LEU A 248 -24.97 15.77 -9.16
C LEU A 248 -24.16 14.57 -9.63
N HIS A 249 -24.20 14.33 -10.94
CA HIS A 249 -23.43 13.26 -11.58
C HIS A 249 -22.03 13.76 -11.85
N LEU A 250 -21.11 13.41 -10.95
CA LEU A 250 -19.69 13.67 -11.13
C LEU A 250 -19.13 12.70 -12.17
N GLY A 251 -18.26 13.20 -13.04
CA GLY A 251 -17.62 12.40 -14.07
C GLY A 251 -16.28 12.98 -14.48
N PRO A 252 -15.51 12.28 -15.31
CA PRO A 252 -14.16 12.72 -15.73
C PRO A 252 -14.17 14.04 -16.53
N ASN A 253 -15.33 14.44 -17.08
CA ASN A 253 -15.48 15.71 -17.81
C ASN A 253 -15.77 16.92 -16.90
N SER A 254 -16.25 16.69 -15.68
CA SER A 254 -16.62 17.74 -14.72
C SER A 254 -15.75 17.72 -13.47
N THR A 255 -14.90 16.70 -13.31
CA THR A 255 -14.09 16.46 -12.11
C THR A 255 -12.66 16.14 -12.51
N ARG A 256 -11.71 16.81 -11.86
CA ARG A 256 -10.30 16.45 -11.89
C ARG A 256 -9.89 15.89 -10.54
N VAL A 257 -9.31 14.70 -10.54
CA VAL A 257 -8.79 14.04 -9.35
C VAL A 257 -7.28 14.23 -9.27
N VAL A 258 -6.82 14.66 -8.10
CA VAL A 258 -5.42 14.61 -7.73
C VAL A 258 -5.28 13.65 -6.56
N ALA A 259 -4.63 12.53 -6.83
CA ALA A 259 -4.38 11.48 -5.85
C ALA A 259 -2.98 11.63 -5.25
N ASP A 260 -2.90 11.38 -3.95
CA ASP A 260 -1.68 11.14 -3.19
C ASP A 260 -1.91 9.86 -2.38
N GLY A 261 -1.77 8.73 -3.07
CA GLY A 261 -2.06 7.41 -2.51
C GLY A 261 -1.14 7.04 -1.33
N PHE A 262 0.07 7.59 -1.28
CA PHE A 262 0.99 7.37 -0.14
C PHE A 262 0.53 8.08 1.13
N ASN A 263 -0.10 9.25 0.99
CA ASN A 263 -0.69 9.98 2.12
C ASN A 263 -2.21 9.76 2.24
N GLN A 264 -2.76 8.76 1.54
CA GLN A 264 -4.18 8.39 1.59
C GLN A 264 -5.12 9.59 1.33
N SER A 265 -4.68 10.51 0.46
CA SER A 265 -5.37 11.79 0.20
C SER A 265 -5.81 11.89 -1.25
N TYR A 266 -7.08 12.26 -1.46
CA TYR A 266 -7.65 12.41 -2.79
C TYR A 266 -8.42 13.72 -2.85
N TYR A 267 -8.03 14.58 -3.79
CA TYR A 267 -8.66 15.87 -4.01
C TYR A 267 -9.46 15.82 -5.31
N LEU A 268 -10.78 15.93 -5.22
CA LEU A 268 -11.69 15.94 -6.36
C LEU A 268 -12.12 17.37 -6.63
N ALA A 269 -11.51 18.02 -7.61
CA ALA A 269 -11.89 19.35 -8.05
C ALA A 269 -13.01 19.28 -9.08
N VAL A 270 -14.21 19.67 -8.66
CA VAL A 270 -15.45 19.61 -9.41
C VAL A 270 -15.78 21.00 -9.97
N ASP A 271 -15.87 21.11 -11.29
CA ASP A 271 -16.44 22.28 -11.96
C ASP A 271 -17.97 22.18 -11.94
N LEU A 272 -18.59 22.95 -11.04
CA LEU A 272 -20.04 22.92 -10.86
C LEU A 272 -20.82 23.43 -12.07
N SER A 273 -20.18 24.16 -12.99
CA SER A 273 -20.82 24.59 -14.25
C SER A 273 -20.84 23.50 -15.32
N ALA A 274 -19.96 22.51 -15.21
CA ALA A 274 -19.86 21.37 -16.12
C ALA A 274 -20.52 20.09 -15.57
N VAL A 275 -20.94 20.08 -14.30
CA VAL A 275 -21.62 18.92 -13.69
C VAL A 275 -22.98 18.69 -14.33
N ASN A 276 -23.27 17.43 -14.65
CA ASN A 276 -24.58 17.01 -15.07
C ASN A 276 -25.50 16.89 -13.85
N VAL A 277 -26.58 17.68 -13.81
CA VAL A 277 -27.56 17.65 -12.72
C VAL A 277 -28.85 17.03 -13.22
N THR A 278 -29.30 15.97 -12.55
CA THR A 278 -30.61 15.35 -12.83
C THR A 278 -31.57 15.58 -11.68
N GLY A 279 -32.86 15.38 -11.94
CA GLY A 279 -33.91 15.66 -10.96
C GLY A 279 -34.19 17.16 -10.81
N GLY A 280 -35.17 17.48 -9.95
CA GLY A 280 -35.65 18.85 -9.76
C GLY A 280 -36.17 19.56 -11.03
N PRO A 281 -36.60 20.82 -10.90
CA PRO A 281 -37.03 21.64 -12.02
C PRO A 281 -35.82 22.20 -12.81
N ASN A 282 -35.75 21.88 -14.10
CA ASN A 282 -34.79 22.34 -15.11
C ASN A 282 -33.35 21.79 -15.04
N GLY A 283 -33.03 20.86 -14.14
CA GLY A 283 -31.69 20.24 -14.11
C GLY A 283 -30.55 21.24 -13.87
N GLU A 284 -30.79 22.29 -13.09
CA GLU A 284 -29.81 23.33 -12.78
C GLU A 284 -29.61 23.49 -11.27
N LEU A 285 -28.37 23.78 -10.86
CA LEU A 285 -28.04 24.20 -9.50
C LEU A 285 -28.68 25.56 -9.19
N ARG A 286 -29.35 25.69 -8.05
CA ARG A 286 -29.98 26.94 -7.60
C ARG A 286 -29.38 27.40 -6.29
N ARG A 287 -29.35 28.72 -6.10
CA ARG A 287 -28.99 29.31 -4.81
C ARG A 287 -29.89 28.75 -3.71
N GLY A 288 -29.28 28.36 -2.60
CA GLY A 288 -29.97 27.79 -1.45
C GLY A 288 -30.24 26.29 -1.55
N ASP A 289 -29.93 25.63 -2.68
CA ASP A 289 -29.91 24.17 -2.71
C ASP A 289 -28.82 23.65 -1.75
N GLU A 290 -29.15 22.67 -0.93
CA GLU A 290 -28.24 21.97 -0.01
C GLU A 290 -28.04 20.54 -0.48
N TYR A 291 -26.80 20.07 -0.44
CA TYR A 291 -26.39 18.74 -0.90
C TYR A 291 -25.65 17.98 0.19
N LEU A 292 -25.89 16.68 0.24
CA LEU A 292 -25.11 15.70 0.98
C LEU A 292 -24.24 14.94 -0.02
N ALA A 293 -22.93 15.07 0.12
CA ALA A 293 -21.98 14.20 -0.53
C ALA A 293 -21.66 13.02 0.41
N ASN A 294 -21.85 11.80 -0.07
CA ASN A 294 -21.51 10.58 0.64
C ASN A 294 -20.52 9.78 -0.22
N PHE A 295 -19.35 9.53 0.35
CA PHE A 295 -18.37 8.61 -0.19
C PHE A 295 -18.39 7.31 0.62
N SER A 296 -18.37 6.17 -0.05
CA SER A 296 -18.30 4.87 0.59
C SER A 296 -17.33 3.92 -0.09
N LEU A 297 -16.65 3.10 0.71
CA LEU A 297 -15.83 1.99 0.28
C LEU A 297 -16.54 0.68 0.55
N ARG A 298 -16.45 -0.23 -0.42
CA ARG A 298 -16.91 -1.60 -0.30
C ARG A 298 -15.70 -2.54 -0.28
N ARG A 299 -15.75 -3.53 0.60
CA ARG A 299 -14.71 -4.55 0.66
C ARG A 299 -14.65 -5.34 -0.65
N ALA A 300 -13.45 -5.43 -1.25
CA ALA A 300 -13.19 -6.35 -2.36
C ALA A 300 -13.56 -7.79 -1.97
N ASN A 301 -14.19 -8.53 -2.90
CA ASN A 301 -14.56 -9.94 -2.73
C ASN A 301 -15.48 -10.29 -1.55
N SER A 302 -16.19 -9.31 -0.97
CA SER A 302 -17.20 -9.60 0.05
C SER A 302 -18.58 -9.74 -0.58
N THR A 303 -19.18 -10.93 -0.45
CA THR A 303 -20.62 -11.15 -0.71
C THR A 303 -21.50 -10.52 0.37
N ASP A 304 -20.91 -10.12 1.50
CA ASP A 304 -21.62 -9.39 2.55
C ASP A 304 -21.75 -7.92 2.14
N SER A 305 -22.91 -7.59 1.55
CA SER A 305 -23.30 -6.21 1.22
C SER A 305 -23.36 -5.27 2.42
N ASN A 306 -23.21 -5.78 3.65
CA ASN A 306 -23.42 -5.04 4.89
C ASN A 306 -22.14 -4.42 5.48
N ARG A 307 -21.00 -4.48 4.78
CA ARG A 307 -19.73 -3.90 5.24
C ARG A 307 -19.24 -2.82 4.28
N THR A 308 -19.89 -1.67 4.36
CA THR A 308 -19.48 -0.42 3.74
C THR A 308 -18.98 0.54 4.80
N TRP A 309 -17.84 1.18 4.54
CA TRP A 309 -17.35 2.31 5.32
C TRP A 309 -17.73 3.58 4.57
N SER A 310 -18.37 4.54 5.23
CA SER A 310 -18.84 5.75 4.57
C SER A 310 -18.50 6.99 5.36
N VAL A 311 -18.19 8.06 4.64
CA VAL A 311 -17.99 9.41 5.16
C VAL A 311 -18.87 10.37 4.38
N GLU A 312 -19.35 11.40 5.06
CA GLU A 312 -20.29 12.34 4.48
C GLU A 312 -19.87 13.78 4.73
N THR A 313 -20.29 14.67 3.85
CA THR A 313 -20.14 16.11 4.03
C THR A 313 -21.30 16.85 3.38
N LYS A 314 -21.63 18.03 3.91
CA LYS A 314 -22.73 18.86 3.41
C LYS A 314 -22.20 20.16 2.84
N PHE A 315 -22.83 20.63 1.77
CA PHE A 315 -22.60 21.97 1.25
C PHE A 315 -23.87 22.57 0.66
N ALA A 316 -23.96 23.89 0.65
CA ALA A 316 -25.01 24.66 0.00
C ALA A 316 -24.48 25.34 -1.26
N VAL A 317 -25.37 25.66 -2.19
CA VAL A 317 -25.04 26.44 -3.40
C VAL A 317 -25.32 27.92 -3.14
N GLY A 318 -24.29 28.74 -3.27
CA GLY A 318 -24.33 30.19 -3.21
C GLY A 318 -24.27 30.85 -4.58
N GLU A 319 -24.41 32.18 -4.58
CA GLU A 319 -24.12 33.03 -5.73
C GLU A 319 -22.79 33.74 -5.51
N ALA A 320 -22.01 33.93 -6.58
CA ALA A 320 -20.86 34.81 -6.54
C ALA A 320 -21.39 36.23 -6.32
N VAL A 321 -21.16 36.78 -5.14
CA VAL A 321 -21.37 38.21 -4.93
C VAL A 321 -20.25 38.89 -5.69
N ARG A 322 -20.59 39.49 -6.83
CA ARG A 322 -19.66 40.29 -7.62
C ARG A 322 -19.24 41.46 -6.72
N SER A 323 -18.05 41.42 -6.14
CA SER A 323 -17.47 42.57 -5.46
C SER A 323 -17.37 43.68 -6.49
N THR A 324 -18.24 44.68 -6.39
CA THR A 324 -18.09 45.92 -7.13
C THR A 324 -16.79 46.57 -6.67
N GLU A 325 -15.85 46.65 -7.61
CA GLU A 325 -14.51 47.20 -7.52
C GLU A 325 -14.53 48.56 -6.79
N GLY A 326 -14.05 48.60 -5.54
CA GLY A 326 -13.97 49.84 -4.76
C GLY A 326 -13.97 49.68 -3.24
N ASP A 327 -14.52 48.60 -2.69
CA ASP A 327 -14.47 48.31 -1.25
C ASP A 327 -13.67 47.03 -0.95
N ALA A 328 -13.03 47.04 0.21
CA ALA A 328 -12.19 45.99 0.79
C ALA A 328 -12.70 44.54 0.55
N PRO A 329 -11.82 43.52 0.54
CA PRO A 329 -12.17 42.15 0.18
C PRO A 329 -13.45 41.69 0.89
N ALA A 330 -14.43 41.32 0.08
CA ALA A 330 -15.77 40.98 0.55
C ALA A 330 -15.73 39.74 1.43
N GLU A 331 -16.15 39.90 2.69
CA GLU A 331 -16.51 38.79 3.55
C GLU A 331 -17.72 38.08 2.95
N THR A 332 -17.54 36.81 2.57
CA THR A 332 -18.63 35.93 2.20
C THR A 332 -19.55 35.78 3.42
N THR A 333 -20.71 36.45 3.40
CA THR A 333 -21.75 36.28 4.44
C THR A 333 -22.46 34.95 4.21
N ALA A 334 -21.79 33.85 4.57
CA ALA A 334 -22.42 32.57 4.80
C ALA A 334 -22.78 32.50 6.29
N GLY A 335 -24.06 32.30 6.60
CA GLY A 335 -24.49 32.00 7.97
C GLY A 335 -23.75 30.76 8.46
N ARG A 336 -22.77 30.99 9.33
CA ARG A 336 -21.88 29.96 9.87
C ARG A 336 -22.62 29.11 10.90
N THR A 337 -22.97 27.89 10.50
CA THR A 337 -23.27 26.79 11.43
C THR A 337 -22.42 25.61 11.01
N GLU A 338 -21.19 25.54 11.52
CA GLU A 338 -20.37 24.33 11.43
C GLU A 338 -20.93 23.33 12.44
N THR A 339 -21.56 22.26 11.96
CA THR A 339 -21.87 21.07 12.75
C THR A 339 -21.07 19.92 12.14
N GLU A 340 -19.85 19.69 12.63
CA GLU A 340 -19.13 18.45 12.37
C GLU A 340 -19.90 17.32 13.05
N THR A 341 -20.63 16.53 12.26
CA THR A 341 -21.28 15.30 12.73
C THR A 341 -20.40 14.14 12.31
N THR A 342 -19.47 13.73 13.17
CA THR A 342 -18.77 12.46 13.02
C THR A 342 -19.71 11.36 13.49
N THR A 343 -20.30 10.62 12.55
CA THR A 343 -21.06 9.41 12.88
C THR A 343 -20.06 8.28 13.11
N GLU A 344 -19.60 8.10 14.35
CA GLU A 344 -18.88 6.89 14.74
C GLU A 344 -19.82 5.68 14.60
N SER A 345 -19.54 4.82 13.62
CA SER A 345 -20.21 3.54 13.46
C SER A 345 -19.75 2.59 14.57
N SER A 346 -20.52 2.55 15.66
CA SER A 346 -20.24 1.68 16.81
C SER A 346 -20.39 0.20 16.44
N ARG A 347 -19.30 -0.55 16.58
CA ARG A 347 -19.21 -2.02 16.50
C ARG A 347 -20.17 -2.69 17.49
N PRO A 348 -20.91 -3.76 17.12
CA PRO A 348 -21.60 -4.57 18.12
C PRO A 348 -20.57 -5.38 18.92
N THR A 349 -20.46 -5.09 20.21
CA THR A 349 -19.75 -5.93 21.17
C THR A 349 -20.65 -7.10 21.53
N THR A 350 -20.39 -8.26 20.94
CA THR A 350 -20.96 -9.53 21.41
C THR A 350 -20.26 -9.91 22.71
N ALA A 351 -20.95 -9.75 23.84
CA ALA A 351 -20.54 -10.34 25.11
C ALA A 351 -20.85 -11.85 25.05
N GLU A 352 -19.81 -12.68 24.93
CA GLU A 352 -19.94 -14.11 25.22
C GLU A 352 -20.06 -14.29 26.73
N ALA A 353 -21.18 -14.89 27.14
CA ALA A 353 -21.40 -15.33 28.51
C ALA A 353 -20.48 -16.51 28.80
N GLU A 354 -19.56 -16.31 29.74
CA GLU A 354 -18.71 -17.33 30.34
C GLU A 354 -19.58 -18.24 31.23
N THR A 355 -19.87 -19.45 30.76
CA THR A 355 -20.38 -20.53 31.60
C THR A 355 -19.22 -21.37 32.10
N GLU A 356 -18.95 -21.29 33.40
CA GLU A 356 -18.05 -22.19 34.13
C GLU A 356 -18.46 -23.66 33.98
N PRO A 357 -17.51 -24.59 33.73
CA PRO A 357 -17.76 -26.01 33.94
C PRO A 357 -17.49 -26.39 35.41
N THR A 358 -18.45 -27.09 35.99
CA THR A 358 -18.38 -27.69 37.33
C THR A 358 -17.41 -28.87 37.34
N ASP A 359 -16.42 -28.83 38.23
CA ASP A 359 -15.53 -29.95 38.53
C ASP A 359 -16.31 -31.13 39.12
N SER A 360 -16.07 -32.33 38.59
CA SER A 360 -16.42 -33.59 39.25
C SER A 360 -15.20 -34.49 39.26
N THR A 361 -14.57 -34.55 40.43
CA THR A 361 -13.51 -35.46 40.82
C THR A 361 -13.99 -36.92 40.78
N THR A 362 -13.21 -37.80 40.18
CA THR A 362 -13.29 -39.25 40.42
C THR A 362 -11.88 -39.81 40.46
N ASP A 363 -11.49 -40.26 41.66
CA ASP A 363 -10.26 -40.98 41.96
C ASP A 363 -10.24 -42.36 41.32
N ALA A 364 -9.11 -42.72 40.71
CA ALA A 364 -8.70 -44.12 40.58
C ALA A 364 -7.17 -44.22 40.69
N GLN A 365 -6.77 -44.75 41.84
CA GLN A 365 -5.45 -45.16 42.29
C GLN A 365 -4.93 -46.37 41.49
N SER A 366 -3.73 -46.32 40.93
CA SER A 366 -2.89 -47.53 40.80
C SER A 366 -1.39 -47.26 40.59
N THR A 367 -0.66 -47.55 41.68
CA THR A 367 0.59 -48.32 41.82
C THR A 367 1.76 -48.14 40.84
N ALA A 368 2.89 -47.70 41.42
CA ALA A 368 4.23 -47.66 40.86
C ALA A 368 4.84 -49.05 40.58
N THR A 369 5.73 -49.11 39.58
CA THR A 369 6.93 -49.98 39.61
C THR A 369 8.04 -49.32 38.79
N ALA A 370 9.21 -49.17 39.43
CA ALA A 370 10.45 -48.69 38.82
C ALA A 370 11.46 -49.84 38.68
N ARG A 371 12.17 -49.88 37.54
CA ARG A 371 13.53 -50.43 37.26
C ARG A 371 13.66 -50.45 35.72
N GLY A 372 14.65 -49.88 35.04
CA GLY A 372 16.09 -49.89 35.28
C GLY A 372 16.73 -50.88 34.29
N GLY A 373 17.42 -50.40 33.24
CA GLY A 373 18.15 -51.26 32.28
C GLY A 373 18.68 -50.51 31.03
N THR A 374 19.94 -50.79 30.72
CA THR A 374 20.98 -50.14 29.86
C THR A 374 20.74 -50.26 28.32
N PRO A 375 21.55 -49.61 27.46
CA PRO A 375 21.27 -49.29 26.06
C PRO A 375 21.74 -50.39 25.08
N ASP A 376 21.21 -50.39 23.87
CA ASP A 376 21.91 -50.82 22.65
C ASP A 376 21.14 -50.40 21.38
N GLY A 377 21.93 -50.19 20.33
CA GLY A 377 21.60 -49.43 19.12
C GLY A 377 20.61 -50.06 18.13
N ILE A 378 20.42 -49.33 17.02
CA ILE A 378 20.45 -49.78 15.62
C ILE A 378 19.97 -48.62 14.73
N VAL A 379 20.81 -48.25 13.76
CA VAL A 379 20.55 -47.34 12.62
C VAL A 379 19.86 -48.13 11.50
N PRO A 380 18.83 -47.57 10.83
CA PRO A 380 18.98 -47.09 9.43
C PRO A 380 18.19 -45.78 9.20
N GLY A 381 18.53 -44.85 8.31
CA GLY A 381 19.16 -44.95 6.99
C GLY A 381 18.16 -44.45 5.93
N PHE A 382 18.18 -43.15 5.61
CA PHE A 382 17.59 -42.55 4.39
C PHE A 382 18.58 -41.46 3.96
N GLY A 383 19.15 -41.42 2.76
CA GLY A 383 18.70 -41.91 1.47
C GLY A 383 18.75 -40.74 0.51
N VAL A 384 19.96 -40.38 0.07
CA VAL A 384 20.23 -39.37 -0.96
C VAL A 384 19.88 -39.97 -2.32
N GLY A 385 19.13 -39.25 -3.14
CA GLY A 385 19.05 -39.55 -4.58
C GLY A 385 17.78 -39.05 -5.27
N ALA A 386 17.92 -38.01 -6.09
CA ALA A 386 17.40 -37.98 -7.47
C ALA A 386 17.81 -36.67 -8.16
N ALA A 387 18.88 -36.72 -8.94
CA ALA A 387 19.12 -35.85 -10.07
C ALA A 387 18.64 -36.56 -11.35
N LEU A 388 18.39 -35.76 -12.40
CA LEU A 388 18.42 -36.14 -13.82
C LEU A 388 17.17 -36.83 -14.44
N VAL A 389 16.23 -36.03 -14.95
CA VAL A 389 15.49 -36.32 -16.20
C VAL A 389 15.29 -35.02 -16.98
N ALA A 390 16.28 -34.70 -17.81
CA ALA A 390 16.20 -33.65 -18.84
C ALA A 390 16.83 -34.20 -20.12
N LEU A 391 16.08 -35.03 -20.86
CA LEU A 391 16.34 -35.39 -22.25
C LEU A 391 15.09 -36.10 -22.79
N LEU A 392 14.56 -35.66 -23.94
CA LEU A 392 13.42 -36.19 -24.73
C LEU A 392 12.12 -35.35 -24.77
N ALA A 393 12.22 -34.08 -25.18
CA ALA A 393 11.08 -33.38 -25.78
C ALA A 393 11.54 -32.29 -26.77
N GLY A 394 12.31 -32.66 -27.80
CA GLY A 394 12.83 -31.70 -28.77
C GLY A 394 13.32 -32.36 -30.06
N LEU A 395 12.46 -33.12 -30.73
CA LEU A 395 12.69 -33.61 -32.10
C LEU A 395 11.38 -34.14 -32.71
N ALA A 396 10.39 -33.27 -32.91
CA ALA A 396 9.19 -33.63 -33.69
C ALA A 396 8.44 -32.41 -34.25
N PHE A 397 9.12 -31.36 -34.73
CA PHE A 397 8.46 -30.35 -35.59
C PHE A 397 9.48 -29.64 -36.48
N ALA A 398 10.06 -30.39 -37.42
CA ALA A 398 10.72 -29.84 -38.59
C ALA A 398 10.65 -30.87 -39.73
N GLY A 399 9.78 -30.62 -40.71
CA GLY A 399 9.82 -31.30 -42.00
C GLY A 399 8.57 -32.09 -42.37
N ARG A 400 7.53 -31.39 -42.83
CA ARG A 400 6.78 -31.86 -44.00
C ARG A 400 6.45 -30.67 -44.91
N LYS A 401 7.00 -30.76 -46.12
CA LYS A 401 6.46 -30.16 -47.35
C LYS A 401 5.12 -30.79 -47.66
#